data_AF-A0A0P6X826-F1
#
_entry.id   AF-A0A0P6X826-F1
#
_cell.length_a   1.000
_cell.length_b   1.000
_cell.length_c   1.000
_cell.angle_alpha   90.00
_cell.angle_beta   90.00
_cell.angle_gamma   90.00
#
_symmetry.space_group_name_H-M   'P 1'
#
loop_
_entity.id
_entity.type
_entity.pdbx_description
1 polymer ?
#
loop_
_entity_poly.entity_id
_entity_poly.type
_entity_poly.pdbx_seq_one_letter_code
_entity_poly.pdbx_strand_id
1 'polypeptide(L)'
;MEGAAMGDELEMRMSSARLEDLVAIAESRPADGFELDVIAAARRELAAREVDSAVLSEVRRNHEGLQSEEDGRPKIALSHPAWIFFAAIGPVLILSIPLALSLLAQGYKQKGKDAFGGILAGFLIWGIGIPVILFALSWLGIA
;
A
#
# COMPACT_ATOMS: atom_id res chain seq x y z
N MET A 1 -4.78 -26.75 23.86
CA MET A 1 -4.52 -25.66 24.83
C MET A 1 -4.02 -24.38 24.15
N GLU A 2 -3.58 -24.43 22.89
CA GLU A 2 -3.10 -23.26 22.12
C GLU A 2 -4.17 -22.20 21.80
N GLY A 3 -5.43 -22.60 21.59
CA GLY A 3 -6.51 -21.68 21.24
C GLY A 3 -6.98 -20.74 22.37
N ALA A 4 -6.74 -21.08 23.64
CA ALA A 4 -7.15 -20.22 24.77
C ALA A 4 -6.18 -19.05 24.96
N ALA A 5 -4.87 -19.30 24.85
CA ALA A 5 -3.85 -18.25 24.96
C ALA A 5 -3.94 -17.21 23.84
N MET A 6 -4.27 -17.65 22.63
CA MET A 6 -4.46 -16.77 21.47
C MET A 6 -5.72 -15.91 21.60
N GLY A 7 -6.78 -16.42 22.24
CA GLY A 7 -7.98 -15.64 22.57
C GLY A 7 -7.71 -14.53 23.58
N ASP A 8 -6.97 -14.83 24.65
CA ASP A 8 -6.62 -13.87 25.71
C ASP A 8 -5.74 -12.71 25.18
N GLU A 9 -4.78 -13.01 24.30
CA GLU A 9 -3.95 -11.98 23.66
C GLU A 9 -4.81 -11.07 22.76
N LEU A 10 -5.77 -11.63 22.05
CA LEU A 10 -6.66 -10.90 21.16
C LEU A 10 -7.58 -9.96 21.95
N GLU A 11 -8.13 -10.42 23.07
CA GLU A 11 -8.92 -9.60 23.97
C GLU A 11 -8.09 -8.47 24.61
N MET A 12 -6.83 -8.73 24.98
CA MET A 12 -5.91 -7.70 25.48
C MET A 12 -5.56 -6.64 24.42
N ARG A 13 -5.43 -7.06 23.16
CA ARG A 13 -5.21 -6.13 22.04
C ARG A 13 -6.45 -5.29 21.76
N MET A 14 -7.65 -5.86 21.85
CA MET A 14 -8.89 -5.10 21.69
C MET A 14 -9.10 -4.12 22.85
N SER A 15 -8.79 -4.51 24.09
CA SER A 15 -8.95 -3.62 25.26
C SER A 15 -7.98 -2.43 25.28
N SER A 16 -6.87 -2.50 24.56
CA SER A 16 -5.94 -1.38 24.35
C SER A 16 -6.18 -0.61 23.04
N ALA A 17 -7.02 -1.12 22.15
CA ALA A 17 -7.33 -0.47 20.87
C ALA A 17 -8.15 0.81 21.07
N ARG A 18 -7.97 1.77 20.17
CA ARG A 18 -8.74 3.01 20.15
C ARG A 18 -10.18 2.75 19.70
N LEU A 19 -11.09 3.65 20.05
CA LEU A 19 -12.51 3.49 19.72
C LEU A 19 -12.74 3.47 18.21
N GLU A 20 -12.01 4.30 17.47
CA GLU A 20 -12.07 4.37 16.01
C GLU A 20 -11.65 3.05 15.35
N ASP A 21 -10.56 2.45 15.85
CA ASP A 21 -10.04 1.17 15.36
C ASP A 21 -11.01 0.02 15.68
N LEU A 22 -11.61 0.02 16.88
CA LEU A 22 -12.60 -0.99 17.26
C LEU A 22 -13.86 -0.91 16.40
N VAL A 23 -14.35 0.29 16.11
CA VAL A 23 -15.51 0.49 15.23
C VAL A 23 -15.18 0.01 13.82
N ALA A 24 -14.00 0.36 13.29
CA ALA A 24 -13.55 -0.09 11.98
C ALA A 24 -13.49 -1.63 11.89
N ILE A 25 -12.91 -2.29 12.90
CA ILE A 25 -12.81 -3.76 12.95
C ILE A 25 -14.20 -4.40 13.12
N ALA A 26 -15.05 -3.86 13.99
CA ALA A 26 -16.38 -4.42 14.25
C ALA A 26 -17.35 -4.32 13.06
N GLU A 27 -17.17 -3.30 12.21
CA GLU A 27 -17.96 -3.03 11.02
C GLU A 27 -17.36 -3.65 9.74
N SER A 28 -16.10 -4.10 9.79
CA SER A 28 -15.46 -4.82 8.70
C SER A 28 -16.13 -6.16 8.39
N ARG A 29 -15.99 -6.58 7.13
CA ARG A 29 -16.38 -7.91 6.65
C ARG A 29 -15.15 -8.82 6.65
N PRO A 30 -15.33 -10.16 6.69
CA PRO A 30 -14.22 -11.10 6.54
C PRO A 30 -13.43 -10.91 5.22
N ALA A 31 -14.09 -10.36 4.20
CA ALA A 31 -13.47 -10.02 2.91
C ALA A 31 -12.47 -8.86 2.98
N ASP A 32 -12.50 -8.07 4.05
CA ASP A 32 -11.63 -6.89 4.26
C ASP A 32 -10.31 -7.27 4.96
N GLY A 33 -10.05 -8.57 5.14
CA GLY A 33 -8.79 -9.10 5.67
C GLY A 33 -8.78 -9.37 7.18
N PHE A 34 -9.91 -9.19 7.87
CA PHE A 34 -10.05 -9.52 9.29
C PHE A 34 -10.66 -10.91 9.50
N GLU A 35 -10.07 -11.67 10.43
CA GLU A 35 -10.63 -12.95 10.86
C GLU A 35 -11.93 -12.73 11.66
N LEU A 36 -12.87 -13.68 11.55
CA LEU A 36 -14.17 -13.61 12.24
C LEU A 36 -14.03 -13.45 13.77
N ASP A 37 -13.01 -14.09 14.34
CA ASP A 37 -12.74 -14.04 15.77
C ASP A 37 -12.28 -12.64 16.23
N VAL A 38 -11.57 -11.91 15.36
CA VAL A 38 -11.14 -10.52 15.60
C VAL A 38 -12.34 -9.59 15.57
N ILE A 39 -13.23 -9.75 14.58
CA ILE A 39 -14.45 -8.97 14.46
C ILE A 39 -15.36 -9.19 15.67
N ALA A 40 -15.50 -10.46 16.10
CA ALA A 40 -16.28 -10.81 17.28
C ALA A 40 -15.69 -10.25 18.58
N ALA A 41 -14.36 -10.26 18.74
CA ALA A 41 -13.69 -9.66 19.88
C ALA A 41 -13.86 -8.14 19.94
N ALA A 42 -13.71 -7.45 18.80
CA ALA A 42 -13.93 -6.00 18.72
C ALA A 42 -15.36 -5.60 19.10
N ARG A 43 -16.37 -6.36 18.64
CA ARG A 43 -17.78 -6.14 19.02
C ARG A 43 -18.03 -6.34 20.51
N ARG A 44 -17.42 -7.36 21.11
CA ARG A 44 -17.53 -7.62 22.55
C ARG A 44 -16.90 -6.49 23.37
N GLU A 45 -15.73 -6.02 22.95
CA GLU A 45 -15.04 -4.90 23.61
C GLU A 45 -15.82 -3.58 23.49
N LEU A 46 -16.37 -3.28 22.31
CA LEU A 46 -17.24 -2.12 22.09
C LEU A 46 -18.47 -2.14 23.01
N ALA A 47 -19.08 -3.31 23.18
CA ALA A 47 -20.20 -3.47 24.11
C ALA A 47 -19.77 -3.34 25.58
N ALA A 48 -18.56 -3.81 25.93
CA ALA A 48 -18.03 -3.75 27.28
C ALA A 48 -17.65 -2.32 27.73
N ARG A 49 -17.27 -1.45 26.79
CA ARG A 49 -16.85 -0.07 27.08
C ARG A 49 -17.99 0.91 27.40
N GLU A 50 -19.25 0.48 27.30
CA GLU A 50 -20.45 1.29 27.57
C GLU A 50 -20.36 2.72 27.00
N VAL A 51 -19.78 2.84 25.80
CA VAL A 51 -19.52 4.14 25.18
C VAL A 51 -20.85 4.81 24.85
N ASP A 52 -20.93 6.11 25.12
CA ASP A 52 -22.13 6.89 24.83
C ASP A 52 -22.53 6.75 23.35
N SER A 53 -23.81 6.49 23.13
CA SER A 53 -24.40 6.25 21.82
C SER A 53 -24.17 7.41 20.85
N ALA A 54 -24.08 8.65 21.36
CA ALA A 54 -23.78 9.82 20.55
C ALA A 54 -22.36 9.77 19.98
N VAL A 55 -21.37 9.45 20.82
CA VAL A 55 -19.95 9.33 20.43
C VAL A 55 -19.75 8.17 19.45
N LEU A 56 -20.38 7.02 19.70
CA LEU A 56 -20.35 5.90 18.76
C LEU A 56 -20.96 6.26 17.41
N SER A 57 -22.06 7.03 17.39
CA SER A 57 -22.71 7.45 16.14
C SER A 57 -21.88 8.44 15.33
N GLU A 58 -21.05 9.25 16.00
CA GLU A 58 -20.14 10.20 15.36
C GLU A 58 -18.95 9.46 14.74
N VAL A 59 -18.33 8.55 15.49
CA VAL A 59 -17.22 7.71 15.00
C VAL A 59 -17.68 6.84 13.83
N ARG A 60 -18.87 6.24 13.90
CA ARG A 60 -19.46 5.46 12.80
C ARG A 60 -19.68 6.32 11.55
N ARG A 61 -20.28 7.51 11.68
CA ARG A 61 -20.48 8.41 10.53
C ARG A 61 -19.17 8.83 9.88
N ASN A 62 -18.14 9.07 10.69
CA ASN A 62 -16.81 9.37 10.16
C ASN A 62 -16.20 8.16 9.43
N HIS A 63 -16.40 6.94 9.96
CA HIS A 63 -15.93 5.71 9.31
C HIS A 63 -16.66 5.42 7.99
N GLU A 64 -17.99 5.54 7.97
CA GLU A 64 -18.81 5.38 6.77
C GLU A 64 -18.47 6.42 5.69
N GLY A 65 -18.15 7.66 6.10
CA GLY A 65 -17.69 8.72 5.19
C GLY A 65 -16.37 8.35 4.50
N LEU A 66 -15.41 7.82 5.26
CA LEU A 66 -14.11 7.37 4.73
C LEU A 66 -14.25 6.15 3.80
N GLN A 67 -15.05 5.15 4.18
CA GLN A 67 -15.34 4.01 3.29
C GLN A 67 -16.04 4.45 2.01
N SER A 68 -17.00 5.38 2.10
CA SER A 68 -17.73 5.88 0.93
C SER A 68 -16.82 6.65 -0.04
N GLU A 69 -15.82 7.39 0.48
CA GLU A 69 -14.79 8.02 -0.36
C GLU A 69 -13.88 7.00 -1.04
N GLU A 70 -13.56 5.89 -0.37
CA GLU A 70 -12.69 4.84 -0.90
C GLU A 70 -13.40 3.95 -1.92
N ASP A 71 -14.66 3.56 -1.66
CA ASP A 71 -15.52 2.82 -2.58
C ASP A 71 -15.98 3.69 -3.77
N GLY A 72 -16.11 4.99 -3.56
CA GLY A 72 -16.43 5.97 -4.59
C GLY A 72 -15.25 6.34 -5.50
N ARG A 73 -14.01 6.04 -5.09
CA ARG A 73 -12.85 6.19 -5.97
C ARG A 73 -12.90 5.12 -7.05
N PRO A 74 -12.90 5.49 -8.34
CA PRO A 74 -12.71 4.48 -9.38
C PRO A 74 -11.42 3.74 -9.08
N LYS A 75 -11.50 2.41 -8.95
CA LYS A 75 -10.32 1.54 -8.88
C LYS A 75 -9.62 1.68 -10.23
N ILE A 76 -8.78 2.71 -10.37
CA ILE A 76 -8.00 2.96 -11.58
C ILE A 76 -6.95 1.86 -11.62
N ALA A 77 -7.30 0.75 -12.26
CA ALA A 77 -6.35 -0.27 -12.60
C ALA A 77 -5.22 0.37 -13.42
N LEU A 78 -3.98 -0.03 -13.15
CA LEU A 78 -2.85 0.35 -14.00
C LEU A 78 -3.21 -0.02 -15.44
N SER A 79 -3.06 0.93 -16.36
CA SER A 79 -3.29 0.66 -17.78
C SER A 79 -2.38 -0.49 -18.23
N HIS A 80 -2.86 -1.35 -19.14
CA HIS A 80 -2.08 -2.45 -19.70
C HIS A 80 -0.63 -2.06 -20.08
N PRO A 81 -0.36 -0.92 -20.74
CA PRO A 81 1.02 -0.50 -21.00
C PRO A 81 1.79 -0.17 -19.72
N ALA A 82 1.18 0.48 -18.74
CA ALA A 82 1.84 0.78 -17.47
C ALA A 82 2.23 -0.50 -16.70
N TRP A 83 1.42 -1.56 -16.79
CA TRP A 83 1.72 -2.85 -16.17
C TRP A 83 2.95 -3.52 -16.78
N ILE A 84 3.08 -3.48 -18.12
CA ILE A 84 4.25 -4.02 -18.84
C ILE A 84 5.52 -3.24 -18.47
N PHE A 85 5.44 -1.90 -18.43
CA PHE A 85 6.56 -1.07 -17.99
C PHE A 85 6.97 -1.36 -16.55
N PHE A 86 6.01 -1.51 -15.65
CA PHE A 86 6.27 -1.83 -14.26
C PHE A 86 6.93 -3.21 -14.10
N ALA A 87 6.45 -4.22 -14.81
CA ALA A 87 7.03 -5.57 -14.76
C ALA A 87 8.46 -5.62 -15.33
N ALA A 88 8.75 -4.87 -16.38
CA ALA A 88 10.07 -4.86 -17.02
C ALA A 88 11.11 -4.04 -16.23
N ILE A 89 10.71 -2.89 -15.67
CA ILE A 89 11.64 -1.93 -15.04
C ILE A 89 11.66 -2.07 -13.51
N GLY A 90 10.56 -2.53 -12.91
CA GLY A 90 10.38 -2.67 -11.45
C GLY A 90 11.48 -3.49 -10.77
N PRO A 91 11.82 -4.70 -11.23
CA PRO A 91 12.88 -5.52 -10.62
C PRO A 91 14.25 -4.84 -10.64
N VAL A 92 14.56 -4.10 -11.71
CA VAL A 92 15.82 -3.35 -11.84
C VAL A 92 15.85 -2.19 -10.85
N LEU A 93 14.75 -1.47 -10.67
CA LEU A 93 14.65 -0.37 -9.71
C LEU A 93 14.70 -0.84 -8.25
N ILE A 94 14.04 -1.95 -7.93
CA ILE A 94 14.04 -2.54 -6.59
C ILE A 94 15.45 -2.92 -6.15
N LEU A 95 16.31 -3.38 -7.07
CA LEU A 95 17.69 -3.75 -6.75
C LEU A 95 18.66 -2.58 -6.85
N SER A 96 18.48 -1.68 -7.82
CA SER A 96 19.43 -0.59 -8.07
C SER A 96 19.35 0.54 -7.04
N ILE A 97 18.16 0.89 -6.54
CA ILE A 97 17.99 1.99 -5.57
C ILE A 97 18.64 1.65 -4.22
N PRO A 98 18.40 0.49 -3.58
CA PRO A 98 19.06 0.14 -2.33
C PRO A 98 20.56 -0.03 -2.49
N LEU A 99 21.00 -0.57 -3.64
CA LEU A 99 22.43 -0.73 -3.93
C LEU A 99 23.13 0.63 -4.07
N ALA A 100 22.50 1.59 -4.76
CA ALA A 100 23.01 2.96 -4.88
C ALA A 100 23.05 3.68 -3.52
N LEU A 101 22.03 3.50 -2.67
CA LEU A 101 22.02 4.03 -1.30
C LEU A 101 23.09 3.39 -0.41
N SER A 102 23.30 2.07 -0.54
CA SER A 102 24.33 1.33 0.22
C SER A 102 25.74 1.78 -0.15
N LEU A 103 26.01 2.04 -1.43
CA LEU A 103 27.28 2.62 -1.90
C LEU A 103 27.51 4.05 -1.40
N LEU A 104 26.44 4.86 -1.29
CA LEU A 104 26.50 6.20 -0.74
C LEU A 104 26.79 6.18 0.77
N ALA A 105 26.14 5.27 1.50
CA ALA A 105 26.32 5.09 2.94
C ALA A 105 27.75 4.62 3.31
N GLN A 106 28.41 3.86 2.43
CA GLN A 106 29.80 3.42 2.59
C GLN A 106 30.85 4.51 2.25
N GLY A 107 30.43 5.73 1.92
CA GLY A 107 31.34 6.86 1.66
C GLY A 107 31.95 6.89 0.25
N TYR A 108 31.57 5.95 -0.63
CA TYR A 108 31.99 5.94 -2.03
C TYR A 108 31.20 6.95 -2.88
N LYS A 109 31.33 8.24 -2.56
CA LYS A 109 30.57 9.34 -3.19
C LYS A 109 30.69 9.38 -4.72
N GLN A 110 31.86 9.05 -5.26
CA GLN A 110 32.08 9.02 -6.72
C GLN A 110 31.29 7.88 -7.39
N LYS A 111 31.35 6.66 -6.82
CA LYS A 111 30.67 5.47 -7.37
C LYS A 111 29.15 5.54 -7.20
N GLY A 112 28.67 6.13 -6.10
CA GLY A 112 27.25 6.44 -5.92
C GLY A 112 26.75 7.40 -7.01
N LYS A 113 27.51 8.46 -7.30
CA LYS A 113 27.16 9.42 -8.35
C LYS A 113 27.12 8.78 -9.74
N ASP A 114 28.08 7.91 -10.06
CA ASP A 114 28.11 7.18 -11.33
C ASP A 114 26.96 6.17 -11.45
N ALA A 115 26.58 5.50 -10.35
CA ALA A 115 25.43 4.60 -10.30
C ALA A 115 24.11 5.36 -10.51
N PHE A 116 23.93 6.51 -9.84
CA PHE A 116 22.76 7.38 -10.07
C PHE A 116 22.74 7.96 -11.48
N GLY A 117 23.91 8.33 -12.02
CA GLY A 117 24.06 8.77 -13.41
C GLY A 117 23.67 7.68 -14.40
N GLY A 118 24.08 6.43 -14.15
CA GLY A 118 23.69 5.27 -14.97
C GLY A 118 22.20 4.96 -14.91
N ILE A 119 21.59 5.05 -13.72
CA ILE A 119 20.13 4.90 -13.54
C ILE A 119 19.39 5.99 -14.33
N LEU A 120 19.82 7.25 -14.22
CA LEU A 120 19.19 8.38 -14.92
C LEU A 120 19.37 8.28 -16.44
N ALA A 121 20.57 7.92 -16.91
CA ALA A 121 20.84 7.70 -18.33
C ALA A 121 20.01 6.54 -18.89
N GLY A 122 19.88 5.44 -18.14
CA GLY A 122 19.01 4.32 -18.48
C GLY A 122 17.55 4.76 -18.60
N PHE A 123 17.07 5.58 -17.67
CA PHE A 123 15.72 6.17 -17.72
C PHE A 123 15.51 7.06 -18.93
N LEU A 124 16.48 7.88 -19.31
CA LEU A 124 16.39 8.74 -20.49
C LEU A 124 16.39 7.93 -21.80
N ILE A 125 17.23 6.90 -21.90
CA ILE A 125 17.29 6.04 -23.08
C ILE A 125 15.97 5.27 -23.25
N TRP A 126 15.46 4.66 -22.19
CA TRP A 126 14.24 3.86 -22.26
C TRP A 126 12.96 4.71 -22.30
N GLY A 127 12.89 5.77 -21.50
CA GLY A 127 11.71 6.61 -21.35
C GLY A 127 11.54 7.67 -22.43
N ILE A 128 12.62 8.08 -23.10
CA ILE A 128 12.58 9.09 -24.16
C ILE A 128 13.16 8.54 -25.46
N GLY A 129 14.33 7.89 -25.41
CA GLY A 129 15.03 7.40 -26.60
C GLY A 129 14.21 6.39 -27.42
N ILE A 130 13.72 5.32 -26.81
CA ILE A 130 12.93 4.30 -27.52
C ILE A 130 11.63 4.87 -28.11
N PRO A 131 10.80 5.64 -27.36
CA PRO A 131 9.62 6.28 -27.94
C PRO A 131 9.93 7.19 -29.12
N VAL A 132 11.01 7.97 -29.06
CA VAL A 132 11.44 8.85 -30.16
C VAL A 132 11.88 8.03 -31.38
N ILE A 133 12.60 6.93 -31.19
CA ILE A 133 13.03 6.04 -32.27
C ILE A 133 11.81 5.36 -32.92
N LEU A 134 10.88 4.84 -32.13
CA LEU A 134 9.65 4.24 -32.62
C LEU A 134 8.79 5.25 -33.39
N PHE A 135 8.68 6.48 -32.88
CA PHE A 135 8.01 7.58 -33.57
C PHE A 135 8.68 7.90 -34.91
N ALA A 136 10.01 7.99 -34.94
CA ALA A 136 10.76 8.23 -36.17
C ALA A 136 10.62 7.09 -37.19
N LEU A 137 10.62 5.84 -36.75
CA LEU A 137 10.41 4.66 -37.61
C LEU A 137 9.00 4.61 -38.18
N SER A 138 7.99 4.95 -37.38
CA SER A 138 6.60 5.07 -37.83
C SER A 138 6.44 6.21 -38.83
N TRP A 139 7.08 7.37 -38.58
CA TRP A 139 7.10 8.50 -39.53
C TRP A 139 7.76 8.13 -40.87
N LEU A 140 8.79 7.29 -40.85
CA LEU A 140 9.44 6.78 -42.06
C LEU A 140 8.64 5.68 -42.78
N GLY A 141 7.51 5.22 -42.21
CA GLY A 141 6.68 4.15 -42.78
C GLY A 141 7.32 2.75 -42.73
N ILE A 142 8.30 2.55 -41.84
CA ILE A 142 9.01 1.27 -41.67
C ILE A 142 8.31 0.40 -40.61
N ALA A 143 7.53 1.02 -39.72
CA ALA A 143 6.84 0.39 -38.60
C ALA A 143 5.33 0.70 -38.62
#